data_AF-A0A956EEM4-F1
#
_entry.id   AF-A0A956EEM4-F1
#
_cell.length_a   1.000
_cell.length_b   1.000
_cell.length_c   1.000
_cell.angle_alpha   90.00
_cell.angle_beta   90.00
_cell.angle_gamma   90.00
#
_symmetry.space_group_name_H-M   'P 1'
#
loop_
_entity.id
_entity.type
_entity.pdbx_description
1 polymer ?
#
loop_
_entity_poly.entity_id
_entity_poly.type
_entity_poly.pdbx_seq_one_letter_code
_entity_poly.pdbx_strand_id
1 'polypeptide(L)'
;VDPRESRESAKERRRREAEARAQRERKLGPQRRKVAAMEAEIAALEAAQRERSTLLADPALYDDEARRSAVIGAYQEGVRALEELTGAWEIALGELEALEADDA
;
A
#
# COMPACT_ATOMS: atom_id res chain seq x y z
N VAL A 1 35.93 -20.47 -30.35
CA VAL A 1 34.62 -19.81 -30.17
C VAL A 1 34.67 -18.49 -30.91
N ASP A 2 33.80 -18.25 -31.90
CA ASP A 2 33.79 -17.00 -32.66
C ASP A 2 33.36 -15.83 -31.74
N PRO A 3 34.13 -14.73 -31.66
CA PRO A 3 33.78 -13.57 -30.85
C PRO A 3 32.42 -12.93 -31.21
N ARG A 4 31.93 -13.11 -32.44
CA ARG A 4 30.63 -12.60 -32.91
C ARG A 4 29.47 -13.45 -32.38
N GLU A 5 29.59 -14.78 -32.42
CA GLU A 5 28.61 -15.70 -31.81
C GLU A 5 28.49 -15.48 -30.29
N SER A 6 29.62 -15.21 -29.61
CA SER A 6 29.61 -14.92 -28.17
C SER A 6 28.90 -13.61 -27.81
N ARG A 7 28.98 -12.60 -28.69
CA ARG A 7 28.27 -11.32 -28.54
C ARG A 7 26.78 -11.44 -28.85
N GLU A 8 26.41 -12.22 -29.86
CA GLU A 8 25.01 -12.52 -30.17
C GLU A 8 24.34 -13.33 -29.05
N SER A 9 25.02 -14.33 -28.49
CA SER A 9 24.49 -15.12 -27.37
C SER A 9 24.33 -14.28 -26.09
N ALA A 10 25.26 -13.34 -25.82
CA ALA A 10 25.13 -12.41 -24.71
C ALA A 10 23.96 -11.42 -24.91
N LYS A 11 23.72 -10.97 -26.14
CA LYS A 11 22.59 -10.08 -26.48
C LYS A 11 21.26 -10.81 -26.35
N GLU A 12 21.16 -12.04 -26.84
CA GLU A 12 19.97 -12.89 -26.67
C GLU A 12 19.68 -13.17 -25.20
N ARG A 13 20.69 -13.51 -24.41
CA ARG A 13 20.54 -13.74 -22.97
C ARG A 13 19.98 -12.50 -22.26
N ARG A 14 20.57 -11.33 -22.51
CA ARG A 14 20.08 -10.05 -21.97
C ARG A 14 18.64 -9.73 -22.38
N ARG A 15 18.27 -10.04 -23.62
CA ARG A 15 16.90 -9.86 -24.12
C ARG A 15 15.92 -10.76 -23.38
N ARG A 16 16.23 -12.05 -23.22
CA ARG A 16 15.37 -13.01 -22.49
C ARG A 16 15.22 -12.61 -21.02
N GLU A 17 16.29 -12.16 -20.37
CA GLU A 17 16.25 -11.63 -19.00
C GLU A 17 15.39 -10.36 -18.88
N ALA A 18 15.45 -9.46 -19.87
CA ALA A 18 14.63 -8.26 -19.90
C ALA A 18 13.14 -8.59 -20.12
N GLU A 19 12.83 -9.52 -21.03
CA GLU A 19 11.48 -9.99 -21.30
C GLU A 19 10.88 -10.68 -20.06
N ALA A 20 11.64 -11.53 -19.36
CA ALA A 20 11.22 -12.17 -18.12
C ALA A 20 10.91 -11.14 -17.01
N ARG A 21 11.76 -10.12 -16.84
CA ARG A 21 11.51 -9.03 -15.88
C ARG A 21 10.27 -8.22 -16.24
N ALA A 22 10.08 -7.91 -17.53
CA ALA A 22 8.90 -7.17 -17.98
C ALA A 22 7.60 -7.95 -17.77
N GLN A 23 7.62 -9.28 -17.94
CA GLN A 23 6.46 -10.13 -17.65
C GLN A 23 6.14 -10.16 -16.16
N ARG A 24 7.16 -10.33 -15.29
CA ARG A 24 7.00 -10.24 -13.83
C ARG A 24 6.42 -8.90 -13.39
N GLU A 25 6.97 -7.78 -13.89
CA GLU A 25 6.49 -6.45 -13.52
C GLU A 25 5.04 -6.19 -13.99
N ARG A 26 4.64 -6.77 -15.12
CA ARG A 26 3.25 -6.69 -15.60
C ARG A 26 2.28 -7.42 -14.67
N LYS A 27 2.69 -8.52 -14.06
CA LYS A 27 1.88 -9.31 -13.12
C LYS A 27 1.87 -8.69 -11.73
N LEU A 28 3.06 -8.38 -11.18
CA LEU A 28 3.23 -7.94 -9.80
C LEU A 28 3.01 -6.43 -9.60
N GLY A 29 3.36 -5.62 -10.60
CA GLY A 29 3.37 -4.16 -10.50
C GLY A 29 2.01 -3.55 -10.08
N PRO A 30 0.86 -3.97 -10.67
CA PRO A 30 -0.44 -3.48 -10.24
C PRO A 30 -0.74 -3.77 -8.77
N GLN A 31 -0.45 -4.98 -8.29
CA GLN A 31 -0.74 -5.38 -6.92
C GLN A 31 0.17 -4.64 -5.92
N ARG A 32 1.47 -4.49 -6.23
CA ARG A 32 2.40 -3.68 -5.44
C ARG A 32 1.93 -2.24 -5.30
N ARG A 33 1.45 -1.64 -6.40
CA ARG A 33 0.90 -0.27 -6.37
C ARG A 33 -0.37 -0.17 -5.53
N LYS A 34 -1.25 -1.18 -5.59
CA LYS A 34 -2.46 -1.25 -4.76
C LYS A 34 -2.10 -1.29 -3.27
N VAL A 35 -1.20 -2.17 -2.87
CA VAL A 35 -0.71 -2.29 -1.48
C VAL A 35 -0.09 -0.97 -1.02
N ALA A 36 0.82 -0.38 -1.80
CA ALA A 36 1.47 0.88 -1.45
C ALA A 36 0.48 2.07 -1.33
N ALA A 37 -0.56 2.10 -2.16
CA ALA A 37 -1.60 3.12 -2.07
C ALA A 37 -2.43 2.96 -0.79
N MET A 38 -2.80 1.73 -0.43
CA MET A 38 -3.50 1.43 0.82
C MET A 38 -2.65 1.81 2.03
N GLU A 39 -1.36 1.49 2.04
CA GLU A 39 -0.43 1.88 3.12
C GLU A 39 -0.36 3.40 3.30
N ALA A 40 -0.30 4.16 2.20
CA ALA A 40 -0.29 5.61 2.25
C ALA A 40 -1.60 6.18 2.83
N GLU A 41 -2.74 5.59 2.48
CA GLU A 41 -4.04 6.00 3.00
C GLU A 41 -4.23 5.62 4.48
N ILE A 42 -3.80 4.43 4.89
CA ILE A 42 -3.74 4.01 6.31
C ILE A 42 -2.90 5.03 7.10
N ALA A 43 -1.70 5.36 6.64
CA ALA A 43 -0.82 6.31 7.32
C ALA A 43 -1.46 7.70 7.48
N ALA A 44 -2.19 8.17 6.46
CA ALA A 44 -2.93 9.43 6.52
C ALA A 44 -4.09 9.38 7.53
N LEU A 45 -4.87 8.29 7.54
CA LEU A 45 -5.96 8.09 8.49
C LEU A 45 -5.44 7.99 9.93
N GLU A 46 -4.34 7.29 10.16
CA GLU A 46 -3.69 7.21 11.46
C GLU A 46 -3.21 8.59 11.95
N ALA A 47 -2.61 9.40 11.07
CA ALA A 47 -2.19 10.76 11.41
C ALA A 47 -3.39 11.60 11.84
N ALA A 48 -4.48 11.56 11.07
CA ALA A 48 -5.70 12.26 11.40
C ALA A 48 -6.34 11.74 12.71
N GLN A 49 -6.20 10.44 13.01
CA GLN A 49 -6.65 9.90 14.30
C GLN A 49 -5.83 10.38 15.48
N ARG A 50 -4.52 10.48 15.33
CA ARG A 50 -3.64 11.03 16.38
C ARG A 50 -4.00 12.48 16.68
N GLU A 51 -4.30 13.28 15.66
CA GLU A 51 -4.78 14.65 15.82
C GLU A 51 -6.13 14.71 16.55
N ARG A 52 -7.12 13.91 16.12
CA ARG A 52 -8.43 13.84 16.78
C ARG A 52 -8.35 13.34 18.22
N SER A 53 -7.51 12.35 18.49
CA SER A 53 -7.25 11.86 19.85
C SER A 53 -6.70 12.96 20.74
N THR A 54 -5.78 13.77 20.21
CA THR A 54 -5.24 14.95 20.92
C THR A 54 -6.34 15.96 21.24
N LEU A 55 -7.24 16.24 20.29
CA LEU A 55 -8.39 17.13 20.52
C LEU A 55 -9.36 16.56 21.57
N LEU A 56 -9.63 15.26 21.54
CA LEU A 56 -10.53 14.60 22.49
C LEU A 56 -9.97 14.58 23.92
N ALA A 57 -8.65 14.68 24.07
CA ALA A 57 -7.97 14.81 25.34
C ALA A 57 -8.01 16.25 25.91
N ASP A 58 -8.38 17.26 25.12
CA ASP A 58 -8.50 18.65 25.56
C ASP A 58 -9.87 18.90 26.23
N PRO A 59 -9.90 19.24 27.54
CA PRO A 59 -11.16 19.56 28.24
C PRO A 59 -11.92 20.74 27.61
N ALA A 60 -11.23 21.70 27.00
CA ALA A 60 -11.86 22.87 26.38
C ALA A 60 -12.70 22.51 25.13
N LEU A 61 -12.47 21.33 24.53
CA LEU A 61 -13.34 20.83 23.45
C LEU A 61 -14.79 20.65 23.92
N TYR A 62 -14.97 20.32 25.20
CA TYR A 62 -16.27 19.96 25.75
C TYR A 62 -17.17 21.17 26.07
N ASP A 63 -16.61 22.39 25.99
CA ASP A 63 -17.34 23.65 26.13
C ASP A 63 -18.16 23.99 24.86
N ASP A 64 -17.88 23.33 23.73
CA ASP A 64 -18.61 23.49 22.47
C ASP A 64 -19.19 22.14 22.04
N GLU A 65 -20.50 21.97 22.25
CA GLU A 65 -21.22 20.74 21.93
C GLU A 65 -21.16 20.37 20.43
N ALA A 66 -21.26 21.35 19.54
CA ALA A 66 -21.25 21.10 18.11
C ALA A 66 -19.86 20.62 17.67
N ARG A 67 -18.81 21.31 18.13
CA ARG A 67 -17.42 20.94 17.86
C ARG A 67 -17.06 19.58 18.45
N ARG A 68 -17.44 19.32 19.71
CA ARG A 68 -17.24 18.02 20.37
C ARG A 68 -17.88 16.90 19.56
N SER A 69 -19.15 17.04 19.18
CA SER A 69 -19.89 16.02 18.45
C SER A 69 -19.27 15.72 17.09
N ALA A 70 -18.80 16.76 16.39
CA ALA A 70 -18.10 16.60 15.12
C ALA A 70 -16.77 15.84 15.27
N VAL A 71 -15.96 16.16 16.29
CA VAL A 71 -14.68 15.48 16.53
C VAL A 71 -14.89 14.01 16.92
N ILE A 72 -15.87 13.72 17.79
CA ILE A 72 -16.23 12.35 18.17
C ILE A 72 -16.70 11.55 16.95
N GLY A 73 -17.59 12.13 16.14
CA GLY A 73 -18.08 11.49 14.92
C GLY A 73 -16.95 11.13 13.95
N ALA A 74 -16.10 12.11 13.63
CA ALA A 74 -14.95 11.91 12.75
C ALA A 74 -13.93 10.90 13.32
N TYR A 75 -13.75 10.88 14.65
CA TYR A 75 -12.89 9.89 15.31
C TYR A 75 -13.45 8.48 15.13
N GLN A 76 -14.74 8.26 15.42
CA GLN A 76 -15.37 6.95 15.28
C GLN A 76 -15.42 6.48 13.82
N GLU A 77 -15.71 7.37 12.88
CA GLU A 77 -15.66 7.08 11.44
C GLU A 77 -14.27 6.66 11.00
N GLY A 78 -13.24 7.42 11.38
CA GLY A 78 -11.88 7.05 11.00
C GLY A 78 -11.40 5.76 11.67
N VAL A 79 -11.93 5.37 12.84
CA VAL A 79 -11.58 4.08 13.48
C VAL A 79 -12.13 2.94 12.63
N ARG A 80 -13.40 3.03 12.20
CA ARG A 80 -14.00 2.05 11.29
C ARG A 80 -13.27 2.00 9.95
N ALA A 81 -12.96 3.16 9.37
CA ALA A 81 -12.24 3.23 8.11
C ALA A 81 -10.84 2.60 8.19
N LEU A 82 -10.12 2.82 9.31
CA LEU A 82 -8.83 2.17 9.54
C LEU A 82 -8.96 0.65 9.65
N GLU A 83 -9.95 0.15 10.39
CA GLU A 83 -10.19 -1.29 10.54
C GLU A 83 -10.50 -1.95 9.19
N GLU A 84 -11.44 -1.37 8.42
CA GLU A 84 -11.83 -1.85 7.10
C GLU A 84 -10.65 -1.83 6.11
N LEU A 85 -9.92 -0.71 6.05
CA LEU A 85 -8.80 -0.54 5.12
C LEU A 85 -7.61 -1.43 5.49
N THR A 86 -7.34 -1.62 6.79
CA THR A 86 -6.28 -2.52 7.25
C THR A 86 -6.62 -3.97 6.90
N GLY A 87 -7.86 -4.41 7.13
CA GLY A 87 -8.29 -5.75 6.72
C GLY A 87 -8.21 -5.95 5.20
N ALA A 88 -8.60 -4.94 4.41
CA ALA A 88 -8.45 -4.99 2.95
C ALA A 88 -6.99 -5.02 2.50
N TRP A 89 -6.11 -4.30 3.20
CA TRP A 89 -4.67 -4.30 2.96
C TRP A 89 -4.05 -5.66 3.25
N GLU A 90 -4.41 -6.32 4.36
CA GLU A 90 -3.91 -7.66 4.70
C GLU A 90 -4.24 -8.67 3.60
N ILE A 91 -5.47 -8.63 3.07
CA ILE A 91 -5.89 -9.47 1.95
C ILE A 91 -5.05 -9.15 0.69
N ALA A 92 -4.90 -7.87 0.37
CA ALA A 92 -4.14 -7.45 -0.81
C ALA A 92 -2.65 -7.80 -0.71
N LEU A 93 -2.07 -7.75 0.50
CA LEU A 93 -0.70 -8.17 0.77
C LEU A 93 -0.56 -9.69 0.60
N GLY A 94 -1.48 -10.49 1.15
CA GLY A 94 -1.48 -11.94 0.95
C GLY A 94 -1.62 -12.35 -0.52
N GLU A 95 -2.46 -11.64 -1.29
CA GLU A 95 -2.55 -11.81 -2.75
C GLU A 95 -1.22 -11.49 -3.45
N LEU A 96 -0.52 -10.43 -3.03
CA LEU A 96 0.79 -10.07 -3.57
C LEU A 96 1.82 -11.15 -3.28
N GLU A 97 1.91 -11.61 -2.04
CA GLU A 97 2.84 -12.65 -1.61
C GLU A 97 2.61 -13.96 -2.39
N ALA A 98 1.35 -14.34 -2.62
CA ALA A 98 1.02 -15.50 -3.45
C ALA A 98 1.48 -15.32 -4.90
N LEU A 99 1.26 -14.15 -5.50
CA LEU A 99 1.71 -13.86 -6.86
C LEU A 99 3.25 -13.88 -6.98
N GLU A 100 3.95 -13.39 -5.96
CA GLU A 100 5.41 -13.40 -5.88
C GLU A 100 5.96 -14.82 -5.72
N ALA A 101 5.30 -15.68 -4.93
CA ALA A 101 5.66 -17.09 -4.81
C ALA A 101 5.46 -17.87 -6.12
N ASP A 102 4.40 -17.57 -6.87
CA ASP A 102 4.14 -18.19 -8.18
C ASP A 102 5.13 -17.73 -9.28
N ASP A 103 5.77 -16.57 -9.12
CA ASP A 103 6.73 -15.99 -10.08
C ASP A 103 8.20 -16.32 -9.78
N ALA A 104 8.47 -16.96 -8.63
CA ALA A 104 9.79 -17.36 -8.15
C ALA A 104 10.36 -18.56 -8.92
#